data_AF-K6DEJ4-F1
#
_entry.id   AF-K6DEJ4-F1
#
_cell.length_a   1.000
_cell.length_b   1.000
_cell.length_c   1.000
_cell.angle_alpha   90.00
_cell.angle_beta   90.00
_cell.angle_gamma   90.00
#
_symmetry.space_group_name_H-M   'P 1'
#
loop_
_entity.id
_entity.type
_entity.pdbx_description
1 polymer ?
#
loop_
_entity_poly.entity_id
_entity_poly.type
_entity_poly.pdbx_seq_one_letter_code
_entity_poly.pdbx_strand_id
1 'polypeptide(L)' 'MSKTELRKEWERRFAVFRACGQTQAKWCAANGLKIHKFKVLVKEN' A
#
# COMPACT_ATOMS: atom_id res chain seq x y z
N MET A 1 -4.95 12.39 9.52
CA MET A 1 -3.65 12.58 8.81
C MET A 1 -3.84 13.59 7.70
N SER A 2 -2.87 14.46 7.46
CA SER A 2 -2.84 15.31 6.26
C SER A 2 -2.54 14.44 5.01
N LYS A 3 -2.84 14.95 3.80
CA LYS A 3 -2.52 14.26 2.54
C LYS A 3 -1.04 13.85 2.46
N THR A 4 -0.14 14.70 2.95
CA THR A 4 1.31 14.46 2.94
C THR A 4 1.71 13.30 3.84
N GLU A 5 1.14 13.22 5.04
CA GLU A 5 1.43 12.12 5.97
C GLU A 5 0.86 10.80 5.48
N LEU A 6 -0.30 10.84 4.82
CA LEU A 6 -0.86 9.66 4.17
C LEU A 6 0.06 9.15 3.05
N ARG A 7 0.64 10.05 2.24
CA ARG A 7 1.55 9.69 1.14
C ARG A 7 2.83 9.02 1.65
N LYS A 8 3.49 9.59 2.66
CA LYS A 8 4.71 9.01 3.27
C LYS A 8 4.45 7.62 3.85
N GLU A 9 3.30 7.44 4.51
CA GLU A 9 2.91 6.16 5.06
C GLU A 9 2.68 5.12 3.96
N TRP A 10 2.06 5.52 2.84
CA TRP A 10 1.90 4.65 1.68
C TRP A 10 3.23 4.33 0.99
N GLU A 11 4.16 5.28 0.87
CA GLU A 11 5.49 5.04 0.32
C GLU A 11 6.28 4.01 1.14
N ARG A 12 6.26 4.11 2.46
CA ARG A 12 6.85 3.08 3.35
C ARG A 12 6.21 1.72 3.13
N ARG A 13 4.88 1.69 3.11
CA ARG A 13 4.12 0.46 2.86
C ARG A 13 4.44 -0.17 1.51
N PHE A 14 4.62 0.63 0.46
CA PHE A 14 5.03 0.16 -0.85
C PHE A 14 6.45 -0.39 -0.88
N ALA A 15 7.38 0.21 -0.13
CA ALA A 15 8.73 -0.34 0.01
C ALA A 15 8.69 -1.74 0.65
N VAL A 16 7.90 -1.91 1.72
CA VAL A 16 7.70 -3.21 2.38
C VAL A 16 7.01 -4.20 1.44
N PHE A 17 5.97 -3.78 0.71
CA PHE A 17 5.29 -4.61 -0.27
C PHE A 17 6.23 -5.10 -1.39
N ARG A 18 7.05 -4.21 -1.95
CA ARG A 18 8.03 -4.57 -2.99
C ARG A 18 9.09 -5.54 -2.46
N ALA A 19 9.50 -5.38 -1.20
CA ALA A 19 10.47 -6.28 -0.57
C ALA A 19 9.88 -7.66 -0.21
N CYS A 20 8.59 -7.75 0.10
CA CYS A 20 7.99 -9.01 0.58
C CYS A 20 7.62 -9.99 -0.55
N GLY A 21 7.57 -9.54 -1.81
CA GLY A 21 7.24 -10.39 -2.96
C GLY A 21 5.82 -10.99 -2.92
N GLN A 22 4.95 -10.51 -2.03
CA GLN A 22 3.59 -11.01 -1.91
C GLN A 22 2.70 -10.44 -3.00
N THR A 23 1.59 -11.13 -3.28
CA THR A 23 0.54 -10.55 -4.13
C THR A 23 -0.19 -9.44 -3.37
N GLN A 24 -0.72 -8.46 -4.11
CA GLN A 24 -1.45 -7.32 -3.54
C GLN A 24 -2.58 -7.77 -2.58
N ALA A 25 -3.29 -8.85 -2.92
CA ALA A 25 -4.37 -9.39 -2.10
C ALA A 25 -3.87 -9.94 -0.75
N LYS A 26 -2.78 -10.72 -0.76
CA LYS A 26 -2.19 -11.28 0.47
C LYS A 26 -1.63 -10.18 1.36
N TRP A 27 -0.94 -9.20 0.77
CA TRP A 27 -0.39 -8.08 1.52
C TRP A 27 -1.49 -7.20 2.13
N CYS A 28 -2.57 -6.93 1.37
CA CYS A 28 -3.72 -6.19 1.90
C CYS A 28 -4.41 -6.93 3.04
N ALA A 29 -4.60 -8.25 2.93
CA ALA A 29 -5.19 -9.06 4.00
C ALA A 29 -4.33 -9.04 5.28
N ALA A 30 -3.01 -9.17 5.15
CA ALA A 30 -2.08 -9.15 6.29
C ALA A 30 -2.00 -7.79 6.99
N ASN A 31 -2.22 -6.69 6.26
CA ASN A 31 -2.12 -5.32 6.77
C ASN A 31 -3.49 -4.68 7.08
N GLY A 32 -4.59 -5.43 6.97
CA GLY A 32 -5.95 -4.93 7.21
C GLY A 32 -6.40 -3.85 6.20
N LEU A 33 -5.85 -3.87 4.99
CA LEU A 33 -6.10 -2.87 3.96
C LEU A 33 -7.14 -3.34 2.95
N LYS A 34 -7.93 -2.38 2.45
CA LYS A 34 -8.86 -2.64 1.35
C LYS A 34 -8.09 -2.64 0.03
N ILE A 35 -8.13 -3.77 -0.68
CA ILE A 35 -7.43 -3.96 -1.96
C ILE A 35 -7.81 -2.90 -3.02
N HIS A 36 -9.06 -2.41 -3.02
CA HIS A 36 -9.47 -1.38 -3.97
C HIS A 36 -8.67 -0.07 -3.78
N LYS A 37 -8.39 0.33 -2.53
CA LYS A 37 -7.67 1.57 -2.23
C LYS A 37 -6.21 1.41 -2.63
N PHE A 38 -5.66 0.23 -2.34
CA PHE A 38 -4.31 -0.12 -2.74
C PHE A 38 -4.12 -0.07 -4.25
N LYS A 39 -5.05 -0.64 -5.04
CA LYS A 39 -4.98 -0.62 -6.51
C LYS A 39 -4.99 0.78 -7.11
N VAL A 40 -5.82 1.68 -6.56
CA VAL A 40 -5.86 3.08 -7.01
C VAL A 40 -4.50 3.75 -6.77
N LEU A 41 -3.93 3.57 -5.57
CA LEU A 41 -2.63 4.13 -5.21
C LEU A 41 -1.46 3.52 -5.99
N VAL A 42 -1.48 2.22 -6.29
CA VAL A 42 -0.47 1.57 -7.16
C VAL A 42 -0.51 2.14 -8.56
N LYS A 43 -1.69 2.49 -9.08
CA LYS A 43 -1.84 3.01 -10.44
C LYS A 43 -1.33 4.45 -10.59
N GLU A 44 -1.27 5.21 -9.51
CA GLU A 44 -0.81 6.61 -9.49
C GLU A 44 0.70 6.78 -9.25
N ASN A 45 1.46 5.69 -9.08
CA ASN A 45 2.89 5.68 -8.74
C ASN A 45 3.70 4.86 -9.76
#